data_AF-A0A0B8P7R4-F1
#
_entry.id   AF-A0A0B8P7R4-F1
#
_cell.length_a   1.000
_cell.length_b   1.000
_cell.length_c   1.000
_cell.angle_alpha   90.00
_cell.angle_beta   90.00
_cell.angle_gamma   90.00
#
_symmetry.space_group_name_H-M   'P 1'
#
loop_
_entity.id
_entity.type
_entity.pdbx_description
1 polymer ?
#
loop_
_entity_poly.entity_id
_entity_poly.type
_entity_poly.pdbx_seq_one_letter_code
_entity_poly.pdbx_strand_id
1 'polypeptide(L)' 'MGTDMVLDREEGPMVLELNARPGLAIQIANGTGLLPRLNHIENLGVTAEYPRPAERVAYAAKQFAAKFD' A
#
# COMPACT_ATOMS: atom_id res chain seq x y z
N MET A 1 4.17 1.05 -14.17
CA MET A 1 2.71 0.98 -14.43
C MET A 1 2.07 0.28 -13.25
N GLY A 2 0.86 0.68 -12.87
CA GLY A 2 0.05 -0.07 -11.93
C GLY A 2 -0.98 -0.90 -12.66
N THR A 3 -1.61 -1.82 -11.95
CA THR A 3 -2.56 -2.77 -12.51
C THR A 3 -3.70 -2.98 -11.53
N ASP A 4 -4.91 -2.99 -12.04
CA ASP A 4 -6.07 -3.41 -11.27
C ASP A 4 -6.27 -4.91 -11.51
N MET A 5 -6.26 -5.68 -10.42
CA MET A 5 -6.33 -7.14 -10.46
C MET A 5 -7.54 -7.65 -9.68
N VAL A 6 -8.05 -8.80 -10.10
CA VAL A 6 -9.05 -9.57 -9.35
C VAL A 6 -8.55 -10.98 -9.11
N LEU A 7 -9.04 -11.62 -8.06
CA LEU A 7 -8.81 -13.03 -7.80
C LEU A 7 -10.07 -13.79 -8.19
N ASP A 8 -9.99 -14.51 -9.32
CA ASP A 8 -11.00 -15.48 -9.69
C ASP A 8 -10.77 -16.80 -8.93
N ARG A 9 -11.86 -17.55 -8.69
CA ARG A 9 -11.82 -18.80 -7.94
C ARG A 9 -11.09 -19.92 -8.68
N GLU A 10 -11.27 -20.02 -9.99
CA GLU A 10 -10.76 -21.12 -10.82
C GLU A 10 -9.55 -20.67 -11.64
N GLU A 11 -9.61 -19.47 -12.23
CA GLU A 11 -8.56 -18.90 -13.09
C GLU A 11 -7.46 -18.17 -12.30
N GLY A 12 -7.67 -17.93 -11.00
CA GLY A 12 -6.68 -17.29 -10.12
C GLY A 12 -6.53 -15.78 -10.37
N PRO A 13 -5.32 -15.19 -10.18
CA PRO A 13 -5.11 -13.76 -10.35
C PRO A 13 -5.26 -13.31 -11.81
N MET A 14 -6.19 -12.38 -12.06
CA MET A 14 -6.46 -11.82 -13.38
C MET A 14 -6.23 -10.30 -13.40
N VAL A 15 -5.76 -9.79 -14.55
CA VAL A 15 -5.58 -8.35 -14.80
C VAL A 15 -6.83 -7.77 -15.47
N LEU A 16 -7.37 -6.70 -14.89
CA LEU A 16 -8.51 -5.96 -15.47
C LEU A 16 -8.06 -4.75 -16.28
N GLU A 17 -7.18 -3.92 -15.72
CA GLU A 17 -6.79 -2.65 -16.31
C GLU A 17 -5.30 -2.36 -16.05
N LEU A 18 -4.65 -1.72 -17.04
CA LEU A 18 -3.31 -1.17 -16.90
C LEU A 18 -3.39 0.33 -16.66
N ASN A 19 -2.92 0.75 -15.48
CA ASN A 19 -2.90 2.14 -15.06
C ASN A 19 -1.51 2.75 -15.28
N ALA A 20 -1.42 3.73 -16.18
CA ALA A 20 -0.16 4.44 -16.44
C ALA A 20 0.26 5.33 -15.24
N ARG A 21 -0.69 5.79 -14.42
CA ARG A 21 -0.48 6.71 -13.29
C ARG A 21 -1.21 6.23 -12.02
N PRO A 22 -0.84 5.05 -11.48
CA PRO A 22 -1.52 4.47 -10.33
C PRO A 22 -1.36 5.35 -9.10
N GLY A 23 -2.48 5.70 -8.47
CA GLY A 23 -2.49 6.44 -7.21
C GLY A 23 -1.92 7.87 -7.27
N LEU A 24 -1.80 8.49 -8.45
CA LEU A 24 -1.29 9.88 -8.55
C LEU A 24 -2.24 10.87 -7.87
N ALA A 25 -3.55 10.75 -8.08
CA ALA A 25 -4.55 11.65 -7.49
C ALA A 25 -4.51 11.62 -5.95
N ILE A 26 -4.41 10.43 -5.34
CA ILE A 26 -4.36 10.29 -3.89
C ILE A 26 -3.04 10.82 -3.30
N GLN A 27 -1.93 10.69 -4.02
CA GLN A 27 -0.64 11.25 -3.60
C GLN A 27 -0.66 12.78 -3.62
N ILE A 28 -1.26 13.38 -4.65
CA ILE A 28 -1.46 14.84 -4.73
C ILE A 28 -2.35 15.31 -3.57
N ALA A 29 -3.49 14.65 -3.35
CA ALA A 29 -4.42 15.02 -2.28
C ALA A 29 -3.79 14.99 -0.88
N ASN A 30 -2.86 14.06 -0.61
CA ASN A 30 -2.16 13.94 0.67
C ASN A 30 -0.81 14.68 0.71
N GLY A 31 -0.42 15.37 -0.37
CA GLY A 31 0.89 16.04 -0.48
C GLY A 31 2.08 15.10 -0.25
N THR A 32 1.91 13.79 -0.40
CA THR A 32 2.92 12.79 -0.03
C THR A 32 2.96 11.66 -1.07
N GLY A 33 4.15 11.39 -1.61
CA GLY A 33 4.37 10.27 -2.52
C GLY A 33 4.35 8.89 -1.84
N LEU A 34 4.11 7.84 -2.63
CA LEU A 34 4.06 6.46 -2.12
C LEU A 34 5.45 5.87 -1.83
N LEU A 35 6.44 6.17 -2.68
CA LEU A 35 7.80 5.60 -2.61
C LEU A 35 8.47 5.70 -1.22
N PRO A 36 8.52 6.86 -0.54
CA PRO A 36 9.15 6.92 0.79
C PRO A 36 8.46 6.03 1.83
N ARG A 37 7.14 5.80 1.69
CA ARG A 37 6.39 4.91 2.58
C ARG A 37 6.71 3.44 2.30
N LEU A 38 6.88 3.07 1.02
CA LEU A 38 7.32 1.71 0.65
C LEU A 38 8.72 1.43 1.17
N ASN A 39 9.67 2.33 0.93
CA ASN A 39 11.03 2.21 1.45
C ASN A 39 11.05 2.07 2.98
N HIS A 40 10.19 2.81 3.70
CA HIS A 40 10.05 2.67 5.14
C HIS A 40 9.60 1.26 5.55
N ILE A 41 8.57 0.71 4.89
CA ILE A 41 8.07 -0.64 5.18
C ILE A 41 9.09 -1.72 4.83
N GLU A 42 9.76 -1.63 3.69
CA GLU A 42 10.79 -2.59 3.26
C GLU A 42 11.96 -2.64 4.25
N ASN A 43 12.31 -1.51 4.85
CA ASN A 43 13.37 -1.41 5.85
C ASN A 43 12.97 -1.88 7.26
N LEU A 44 11.70 -2.25 7.51
CA LEU A 44 11.30 -2.85 8.80
C LEU A 44 11.84 -4.28 8.96
N GLY A 45 12.28 -4.91 7.87
CA GLY A 45 12.76 -6.28 7.86
C GLY A 45 11.65 -7.32 8.03
N VAL A 46 12.07 -8.59 8.17
CA VAL A 46 11.16 -9.72 8.35
C VAL A 46 11.09 -10.05 9.84
N THR A 47 9.89 -10.00 10.41
CA THR A 47 9.64 -10.46 11.78
C THR A 47 9.47 -11.98 11.81
N ALA A 48 9.85 -12.62 12.93
CA ALA A 48 9.67 -14.07 13.10
C ALA A 48 8.19 -14.50 12.99
N GLU A 49 7.28 -13.64 13.42
CA GLU A 49 5.83 -13.79 13.24
C GLU A 49 5.30 -12.64 12.40
N TYR A 50 4.50 -12.95 11.38
CA TYR A 50 3.90 -11.94 10.52
C TYR A 50 2.75 -11.23 11.26
N PRO A 51 2.68 -9.88 11.28
CA PRO A 51 1.68 -9.16 12.05
C PRO A 51 0.24 -9.46 11.61
N ARG A 52 -0.67 -9.56 12.57
CA ARG A 52 -2.10 -9.77 12.31
C ARG A 52 -2.71 -8.57 11.59
N PRO A 53 -3.82 -8.72 10.85
CA PRO A 53 -4.43 -7.63 10.10
C PRO A 53 -4.68 -6.35 10.93
N ALA A 54 -5.22 -6.49 12.14
CA ALA A 54 -5.47 -5.36 13.02
C ALA A 54 -4.19 -4.59 13.42
N GLU A 55 -3.09 -5.32 13.64
CA GLU A 55 -1.79 -4.73 14.02
C GLU A 55 -1.20 -3.94 12.85
N ARG A 56 -1.34 -4.45 11.61
CA ARG A 56 -0.89 -3.73 10.41
C ARG A 56 -1.69 -2.44 10.19
N VAL A 57 -3.00 -2.49 10.41
CA VAL A 57 -3.86 -1.29 10.31
C VAL A 57 -3.49 -0.26 11.37
N ALA A 58 -3.33 -0.68 12.63
CA ALA A 58 -2.95 0.21 13.73
C ALA A 58 -1.57 0.84 13.48
N TYR A 59 -0.60 0.05 13.00
CA TYR A 59 0.72 0.53 12.63
C TYR A 59 0.65 1.58 11.53
N ALA A 60 -0.07 1.31 10.44
CA ALA A 60 -0.23 2.24 9.34
C ALA A 60 -0.88 3.55 9.84
N ALA A 61 -1.99 3.49 10.57
CA ALA A 61 -2.64 4.68 11.10
C ALA A 61 -1.69 5.53 11.97
N LYS A 62 -0.93 4.90 12.86
CA LYS A 62 0.04 5.60 13.72
C LYS A 62 1.20 6.21 12.95
N GLN A 63 1.79 5.45 12.03
CA GLN A 63 3.02 5.83 11.32
C GLN A 63 2.76 6.85 10.22
N PHE A 64 1.59 6.78 9.59
CA PHE A 64 1.32 7.41 8.29
C PHE A 64 0.20 8.46 8.29
N ALA A 65 -0.50 8.65 9.42
CA ALA A 65 -1.46 9.73 9.57
C ALA A 65 -0.82 11.10 9.37
N ALA A 66 -1.59 12.04 8.83
CA ALA A 66 -1.18 13.43 8.73
C ALA A 66 -0.92 13.98 10.15
N LYS A 67 0.25 14.59 10.35
CA LYS A 67 0.55 15.36 11.56
C LYS A 67 0.26 16.81 11.23
N PHE A 68 -0.70 17.38 11.93
CA PHE A 68 -0.97 18.81 11.90
C PHE A 68 -0.23 19.40 13.10
N ASP A 69 0.63 20.40 12.84
CA ASP A 69 1.22 21.24 13.89
C ASP A 69 0.17 22.20 14.46
#